data_AF-A0A1J4KUQ4-F1
#
_entry.id   AF-A0A1J4KUQ4-F1
#
_cell.length_a   1.000
_cell.length_b   1.000
_cell.length_c   1.000
_cell.angle_alpha   90.00
_cell.angle_beta   90.00
_cell.angle_gamma   90.00
#
_symmetry.space_group_name_H-M   'P 1'
#
loop_
_entity.id
_entity.type
_entity.pdbx_description
1 polymer ?
#
loop_
_entity_poly.entity_id
_entity_poly.type
_entity_poly.pdbx_seq_one_letter_code
_entity_poly.pdbx_strand_id
1 'polypeptide(L)'
;MYQNCRNTQKMKFTPDEDDLLRSAVNKLGTKDWTRIAKYMISTGRSARQCRDRWINYLAPGVVNGNWTEEEEELLVQKQKELGRSWKKIAFFFPSRTEINIKCRWLKRERRLKKLEKLRIKVERTTKSIKNQEMLKKSSNHKNCKTDSQVVDSQGVHSNDVLNTLMDKKDYIHDFLEETFDINDWPFLLLNEEKDLNAFEFFDFY
;
A
#
# COMPACT_ATOMS: atom_id res chain seq x y z
N MET A 1 -27.39 -31.70 -11.22
CA MET A 1 -26.58 -30.93 -12.21
C MET A 1 -25.77 -29.89 -11.44
N TYR A 2 -24.50 -30.16 -11.17
CA TYR A 2 -23.63 -29.19 -10.49
C TYR A 2 -23.29 -28.06 -11.47
N GLN A 3 -23.77 -26.84 -11.19
CA GLN A 3 -23.39 -25.68 -11.99
C GLN A 3 -21.93 -25.34 -11.72
N ASN A 4 -21.14 -25.52 -12.77
CA ASN A 4 -19.72 -25.24 -12.88
C ASN A 4 -19.48 -23.73 -12.67
N CYS A 5 -18.94 -23.32 -11.52
CA CYS A 5 -18.61 -21.92 -11.21
C CYS A 5 -17.40 -21.48 -12.07
N ARG A 6 -17.68 -21.03 -13.29
CA ARG A 6 -16.68 -20.52 -14.21
C ARG A 6 -16.02 -19.26 -13.63
N ASN A 7 -14.69 -19.33 -13.54
CA ASN A 7 -13.71 -18.25 -13.51
C ASN A 7 -14.32 -16.82 -13.61
N THR A 8 -14.58 -16.19 -12.46
CA THR A 8 -15.13 -14.84 -12.42
C THR A 8 -13.99 -13.83 -12.55
N GLN A 9 -13.89 -13.22 -13.73
CA GLN A 9 -13.11 -12.00 -13.90
C GLN A 9 -13.57 -11.00 -12.82
N LYS A 10 -12.65 -10.52 -11.98
CA LYS A 10 -12.94 -9.70 -10.80
C LYS A 10 -13.42 -8.31 -11.25
N MET A 11 -14.72 -8.15 -11.49
CA MET A 11 -15.32 -6.90 -11.96
C MET A 11 -15.47 -5.86 -10.83
N LYS A 12 -14.96 -4.64 -11.03
CA LYS A 12 -15.17 -3.49 -10.13
C LYS A 12 -16.62 -3.00 -10.24
N PHE A 13 -17.19 -2.46 -9.16
CA PHE A 13 -18.48 -1.79 -9.22
C PHE A 13 -18.35 -0.45 -9.95
N THR A 14 -19.24 -0.15 -10.88
CA THR A 14 -19.32 1.16 -11.53
C THR A 14 -20.11 2.16 -10.67
N PRO A 15 -19.97 3.48 -10.89
CA PRO A 15 -20.79 4.48 -10.22
C PRO A 15 -22.30 4.24 -10.39
N ASP A 16 -22.73 3.87 -11.60
CA ASP A 16 -24.13 3.54 -11.89
C ASP A 16 -24.62 2.31 -11.08
N GLU A 17 -23.77 1.29 -10.94
CA GLU A 17 -24.07 0.13 -10.09
C GLU A 17 -24.17 0.52 -8.61
N ASP A 18 -23.31 1.43 -8.14
CA ASP A 18 -23.35 1.92 -6.76
C ASP A 18 -24.61 2.75 -6.50
N ASP A 19 -25.05 3.58 -7.44
CA ASP A 19 -26.28 4.37 -7.34
C ASP A 19 -27.53 3.50 -7.37
N LEU A 20 -27.52 2.46 -8.21
CA LEU A 20 -28.56 1.44 -8.21
C LEU A 20 -28.61 0.69 -6.87
N LEU A 21 -27.45 0.32 -6.31
CA LEU A 21 -27.34 -0.36 -5.02
C LEU A 21 -27.84 0.55 -3.87
N ARG A 22 -27.45 1.83 -3.86
CA ARG A 22 -27.97 2.84 -2.92
C ARG A 22 -29.49 2.93 -3.00
N SER A 23 -30.03 3.03 -4.21
CA SER A 23 -31.47 3.11 -4.44
C SER A 23 -32.20 1.85 -3.96
N ALA A 24 -31.63 0.66 -4.21
CA ALA A 24 -32.21 -0.61 -3.76
C ALA A 24 -32.20 -0.73 -2.23
N VAL A 25 -31.10 -0.37 -1.56
CA VAL A 25 -30.99 -0.40 -0.11
C VAL A 25 -31.93 0.62 0.55
N ASN A 26 -32.05 1.83 -0.01
CA ASN A 26 -32.99 2.84 0.51
C ASN A 26 -34.45 2.36 0.44
N LYS A 27 -34.81 1.56 -0.57
CA LYS A 27 -36.17 1.01 -0.73
C LYS A 27 -36.44 -0.23 0.13
N LEU A 28 -35.45 -1.11 0.30
CA LEU A 28 -35.64 -2.45 0.88
C LEU A 28 -35.01 -2.64 2.27
N GLY A 29 -34.18 -1.69 2.71
CA GLY A 29 -33.31 -1.84 3.87
C GLY A 29 -32.14 -2.79 3.59
N THR A 30 -31.41 -3.19 4.64
CA THR A 30 -30.18 -4.02 4.57
C THR A 30 -30.35 -5.44 5.11
N LYS A 31 -31.60 -5.87 5.35
CA LYS A 31 -31.90 -7.17 5.98
C LYS A 31 -31.90 -8.34 4.99
N ASP A 32 -32.27 -8.12 3.73
CA ASP A 32 -32.39 -9.17 2.72
C ASP A 32 -31.64 -8.81 1.43
N TRP A 33 -30.38 -9.25 1.37
CA TRP A 33 -29.49 -9.04 0.22
C TRP A 33 -29.88 -9.85 -1.01
N THR A 34 -30.62 -10.95 -0.84
CA THR A 34 -31.15 -11.73 -1.96
C THR A 34 -32.21 -10.93 -2.70
N ARG A 35 -33.08 -10.23 -1.96
CA ARG A 35 -34.06 -9.32 -2.55
C ARG A 35 -33.39 -8.11 -3.22
N ILE A 36 -32.34 -7.54 -2.61
CA ILE A 36 -31.57 -6.44 -3.23
C ILE A 36 -30.91 -6.88 -4.53
N ALA A 37 -30.31 -8.07 -4.58
CA ALA A 37 -29.69 -8.60 -5.79
C ALA A 37 -30.68 -8.73 -6.96
N LYS A 38 -31.97 -9.05 -6.69
CA LYS A 38 -33.01 -9.08 -7.72
C LYS A 38 -33.26 -7.70 -8.36
N TYR A 39 -33.10 -6.61 -7.60
CA TYR A 39 -33.15 -5.24 -8.14
C TYR A 39 -31.92 -4.89 -8.97
N MET A 40 -30.80 -5.59 -8.75
CA MET A 40 -29.54 -5.42 -9.48
C MET A 40 -29.32 -6.49 -10.55
N ILE A 41 -30.36 -7.21 -10.97
CA ILE A 41 -30.19 -8.36 -11.88
C ILE A 41 -29.53 -7.98 -13.22
N SER A 42 -29.74 -6.75 -13.69
CA SER A 42 -29.12 -6.21 -14.91
C SER A 42 -27.59 -6.11 -14.82
N THR A 43 -27.03 -6.10 -13.62
CA THR A 43 -25.58 -5.93 -13.39
C THR A 43 -24.86 -7.26 -13.17
N GLY A 44 -25.60 -8.37 -13.06
CA GLY A 44 -25.03 -9.69 -12.81
C GLY A 44 -24.39 -9.85 -11.43
N ARG A 45 -24.63 -8.91 -10.50
CA ARG A 45 -24.09 -8.96 -9.13
C ARG A 45 -24.87 -9.93 -8.24
N SER A 46 -24.13 -10.72 -7.48
CA SER A 46 -24.69 -11.61 -6.47
C SER A 46 -25.04 -10.86 -5.18
N ALA A 47 -25.96 -11.40 -4.38
CA ALA A 47 -26.33 -10.87 -3.06
C ALA A 47 -25.13 -10.61 -2.14
N ARG A 48 -24.15 -11.52 -2.16
CA ARG A 48 -22.90 -11.37 -1.40
C ARG A 48 -22.11 -10.14 -1.87
N GLN A 49 -21.94 -9.97 -3.18
CA GLN A 49 -21.23 -8.80 -3.73
C GLN A 49 -21.93 -7.49 -3.40
N CYS A 50 -23.26 -7.44 -3.50
CA CYS A 50 -24.05 -6.27 -3.11
C CYS A 50 -23.84 -5.92 -1.63
N ARG A 51 -23.91 -6.93 -0.75
CA ARG A 51 -23.67 -6.77 0.69
C ARG A 51 -22.27 -6.23 0.96
N ASP A 52 -21.25 -6.90 0.41
CA ASP A 52 -19.86 -6.57 0.66
C ASP A 52 -19.52 -5.16 0.11
N ARG A 53 -20.09 -4.77 -1.03
CA ARG A 53 -19.97 -3.41 -1.57
C ARG A 53 -20.61 -2.39 -0.64
N TRP A 54 -21.82 -2.66 -0.16
CA TRP A 54 -22.51 -1.74 0.75
C TRP A 54 -21.74 -1.54 2.05
N ILE A 55 -21.46 -2.62 2.80
CA ILE A 55 -20.89 -2.52 4.15
C ILE A 55 -19.48 -1.92 4.15
N ASN A 56 -18.70 -2.12 3.08
CA ASN A 56 -17.32 -1.68 3.02
C ASN A 56 -17.11 -0.35 2.28
N TYR A 57 -18.10 0.10 1.51
CA TYR A 57 -17.91 1.27 0.64
C TYR A 57 -19.04 2.30 0.64
N LEU A 58 -20.30 1.86 0.68
CA LEU A 58 -21.44 2.75 0.40
C LEU A 58 -22.26 3.09 1.65
N ALA A 59 -22.15 2.30 2.72
CA ALA A 59 -22.90 2.51 3.94
C ALA A 59 -22.60 3.91 4.53
N PRO A 60 -23.62 4.61 5.06
CA PRO A 60 -23.40 5.88 5.74
C PRO A 60 -22.35 5.74 6.86
N GLY A 61 -21.45 6.71 6.94
CA GLY A 61 -20.36 6.71 7.93
C GLY A 61 -19.07 6.04 7.45
N VAL A 62 -19.08 5.27 6.36
CA VAL A 62 -17.85 4.70 5.80
C VAL A 62 -17.11 5.75 4.96
N VAL A 63 -15.84 5.98 5.27
CA VAL A 63 -14.95 6.91 4.55
C VAL A 63 -13.85 6.13 3.84
N ASN A 64 -13.80 6.27 2.51
CA ASN A 64 -12.78 5.65 1.66
C ASN A 64 -11.72 6.63 1.15
N GLY A 65 -11.72 7.86 1.66
CA GLY A 65 -10.77 8.90 1.28
C GLY A 65 -9.40 8.79 1.99
N ASN A 66 -8.64 9.88 1.90
CA ASN A 66 -7.31 10.03 2.48
C ASN A 66 -7.28 9.68 3.97
N TRP A 67 -6.16 9.13 4.41
CA TRP A 67 -5.93 8.84 5.83
C TRP A 67 -5.21 10.01 6.46
N THR A 68 -5.70 10.41 7.62
CA THR A 68 -5.08 11.43 8.46
C THR A 68 -3.85 10.87 9.16
N GLU A 69 -2.99 11.76 9.66
CA GLU A 69 -1.80 11.37 10.42
C GLU A 69 -2.19 10.69 11.73
N GLU A 70 -3.24 11.19 12.40
CA GLU A 70 -3.78 10.61 13.63
C GLU A 70 -4.30 9.18 13.39
N GLU A 71 -4.99 8.94 12.27
CA GLU A 71 -5.41 7.59 11.89
C GLU A 71 -4.22 6.67 11.61
N GLU A 72 -3.16 7.17 10.98
CA GLU A 72 -1.94 6.40 10.73
C GLU A 72 -1.23 6.00 12.03
N GLU A 73 -1.07 6.95 12.94
CA GLU A 73 -0.45 6.73 14.24
C GLU A 73 -1.24 5.71 15.07
N LEU A 74 -2.55 5.90 15.15
CA LEU A 74 -3.44 4.97 15.85
C LEU A 74 -3.37 3.57 15.23
N LEU A 75 -3.29 3.47 13.90
CA LEU A 75 -3.19 2.17 13.22
C LEU A 75 -1.90 1.45 13.61
N VAL A 76 -0.78 2.16 13.65
CA VAL A 76 0.51 1.60 14.08
C VAL A 76 0.47 1.18 15.54
N GLN A 77 -0.09 2.02 16.41
CA GLN A 77 -0.24 1.70 17.82
C GLN A 77 -1.08 0.43 18.00
N LYS A 78 -2.28 0.39 17.42
CA LYS A 78 -3.21 -0.74 17.59
C LYS A 78 -2.71 -2.02 16.94
N GLN A 79 -1.97 -1.93 15.84
CA GLN A 79 -1.34 -3.11 15.24
C GLN A 79 -0.23 -3.68 16.14
N LYS A 80 0.56 -2.82 16.81
CA LYS A 80 1.56 -3.28 17.79
C LYS A 80 0.91 -3.95 19.00
N GLU A 81 -0.21 -3.42 19.47
CA GLU A 81 -0.95 -3.94 20.63
C GLU A 81 -1.71 -5.25 20.32
N LEU A 82 -2.37 -5.33 19.17
CA LEU A 82 -3.36 -6.39 18.85
C LEU A 82 -2.93 -7.34 17.72
N GLY A 83 -1.76 -7.10 17.11
CA GLY A 83 -1.28 -7.83 15.94
C GLY A 83 -2.16 -7.62 14.71
N ARG A 84 -2.33 -8.68 13.91
CA ARG A 84 -3.11 -8.65 12.64
C ARG A 84 -4.62 -8.89 12.86
N SER A 85 -5.16 -8.40 13.98
CA SER A 85 -6.56 -8.56 14.35
C SER A 85 -7.43 -7.44 13.78
N TRP A 86 -7.60 -7.39 12.45
CA TRP A 86 -8.20 -6.24 11.74
C TRP A 86 -9.61 -5.86 12.20
N LYS A 87 -10.45 -6.86 12.51
CA LYS A 87 -11.77 -6.63 13.10
C LYS A 87 -11.68 -5.90 14.44
N LYS A 88 -10.77 -6.35 15.32
CA LYS A 88 -10.55 -5.72 16.63
C LYS A 88 -10.03 -4.29 16.47
N ILE A 89 -9.11 -4.08 15.54
CA ILE A 89 -8.54 -2.75 15.26
C ILE A 89 -9.61 -1.81 14.69
N ALA A 90 -10.48 -2.28 13.79
CA ALA A 90 -11.51 -1.45 13.18
C ALA A 90 -12.49 -0.82 14.19
N PHE A 91 -12.71 -1.44 15.36
CA PHE A 91 -13.53 -0.82 16.42
C PHE A 91 -12.99 0.54 16.92
N PHE A 92 -11.69 0.81 16.73
CA PHE A 92 -11.08 2.09 17.10
C PHE A 92 -11.22 3.16 16.01
N PHE A 93 -11.74 2.81 14.83
CA PHE A 93 -11.88 3.71 13.69
C PHE A 93 -13.35 3.82 13.28
N PRO A 94 -14.08 4.86 13.74
CA PRO A 94 -15.53 4.92 13.58
C PRO A 94 -15.98 4.97 12.10
N SER A 95 -15.13 5.49 11.21
CA SER A 95 -15.42 5.65 9.78
C SER A 95 -14.67 4.67 8.88
N ARG A 96 -13.86 3.75 9.42
CA ARG A 96 -13.05 2.81 8.64
C ARG A 96 -13.48 1.37 8.91
N THR A 97 -13.60 0.61 7.85
CA THR A 97 -13.93 -0.83 7.93
C THR A 97 -12.68 -1.68 8.16
N GLU A 98 -12.87 -2.94 8.59
CA GLU A 98 -11.79 -3.93 8.71
C GLU A 98 -10.98 -4.07 7.41
N ILE A 99 -11.66 -3.89 6.28
CA ILE A 99 -11.07 -3.90 4.96
C ILE A 99 -10.14 -2.70 4.83
N ASN A 100 -10.61 -1.47 5.09
CA ASN A 100 -9.77 -0.28 5.03
C ASN A 100 -8.52 -0.41 5.91
N ILE A 101 -8.67 -0.90 7.15
CA ILE A 101 -7.55 -1.12 8.09
C ILE A 101 -6.51 -2.07 7.48
N LYS A 102 -6.92 -3.26 7.02
CA LYS A 102 -6.01 -4.25 6.43
C LYS A 102 -5.35 -3.70 5.17
N CYS A 103 -6.10 -3.01 4.31
CA CYS A 103 -5.56 -2.39 3.09
C CYS A 103 -4.45 -1.39 3.43
N ARG A 104 -4.70 -0.49 4.39
CA ARG A 104 -3.76 0.56 4.78
C ARG A 104 -2.48 -0.05 5.34
N TRP A 105 -2.60 -1.05 6.22
CA TRP A 105 -1.44 -1.73 6.77
C TRP A 105 -0.59 -2.41 5.68
N LEU A 106 -1.22 -3.14 4.76
CA LEU A 106 -0.49 -3.80 3.67
C LEU A 106 0.18 -2.79 2.72
N LYS A 107 -0.45 -1.63 2.47
CA LYS A 107 0.18 -0.52 1.72
C LYS A 107 1.41 0.00 2.48
N ARG A 108 1.29 0.20 3.79
CA ARG A 108 2.39 0.62 4.67
C ARG A 108 3.54 -0.39 4.68
N GLU A 109 3.28 -1.67 4.89
CA GLU A 109 4.31 -2.72 4.90
C GLU A 109 5.07 -2.80 3.58
N ARG A 110 4.37 -2.72 2.43
CA ARG A 110 5.01 -2.70 1.11
C ARG A 110 5.90 -1.48 0.94
N ARG A 111 5.45 -0.29 1.38
CA ARG A 111 6.25 0.93 1.36
C ARG A 111 7.53 0.76 2.18
N LEU A 112 7.43 0.26 3.41
CA LEU A 112 8.58 0.04 4.29
C LEU A 112 9.58 -0.97 3.69
N LYS A 113 9.10 -2.09 3.14
CA LYS A 113 9.96 -3.07 2.46
C LYS A 113 10.67 -2.47 1.24
N LYS A 114 10.00 -1.61 0.48
CA LYS A 114 10.60 -0.91 -0.66
C LYS A 114 11.69 0.07 -0.20
N LEU A 115 11.41 0.85 0.84
CA LEU A 115 12.36 1.80 1.43
C LEU A 115 13.62 1.09 1.95
N GLU A 116 13.47 -0.06 2.61
CA GLU A 116 14.62 -0.83 3.11
C GLU A 116 15.48 -1.38 1.96
N LYS A 117 14.87 -1.91 0.90
CA LYS A 117 15.60 -2.35 -0.29
C LYS A 117 16.39 -1.20 -0.94
N LEU A 118 15.78 -0.01 -1.02
CA LEU A 118 16.43 1.18 -1.56
C LEU A 118 17.60 1.62 -0.67
N ARG A 119 17.42 1.62 0.65
CA ARG A 119 18.47 1.92 1.62
C ARG A 119 19.69 1.02 1.42
N ILE A 120 19.49 -0.31 1.38
CA ILE A 120 20.57 -1.28 1.17
C ILE A 120 21.28 -1.04 -0.17
N LYS A 121 20.54 -0.70 -1.23
CA LYS A 121 21.12 -0.40 -2.54
C LYS A 121 22.04 0.82 -2.49
N VAL A 122 21.60 1.91 -1.85
CA VAL A 122 22.39 3.14 -1.66
C VAL A 122 23.64 2.85 -0.83
N GLU A 123 23.52 2.10 0.26
CA GLU A 123 24.66 1.71 1.10
C GLU A 123 25.72 0.89 0.33
N ARG A 124 25.30 0.00 -0.58
CA ARG A 124 26.23 -0.77 -1.42
C ARG A 124 26.93 0.11 -2.45
N THR A 125 26.20 1.00 -3.11
CA THR A 125 26.76 1.91 -4.11
C THR A 125 27.75 2.89 -3.48
N THR A 126 27.42 3.48 -2.32
CA THR A 126 28.31 4.41 -1.62
C THR A 126 29.60 3.75 -1.14
N LYS A 127 29.55 2.50 -0.65
CA LYS A 127 30.75 1.70 -0.36
C LYS A 127 31.60 1.42 -1.60
N SER A 128 30.96 1.09 -2.73
CA SER A 128 31.67 0.86 -4.00
C SER A 128 32.38 2.12 -4.51
N ILE A 129 31.73 3.29 -4.44
CA ILE A 129 32.32 4.58 -4.83
C ILE A 129 33.51 4.94 -3.94
N LYS A 130 33.37 4.82 -2.61
CA LYS A 130 34.47 5.07 -1.66
C LYS A 130 35.67 4.15 -1.90
N ASN A 131 35.43 2.87 -2.20
CA ASN A 131 36.50 1.92 -2.51
C ASN A 131 37.22 2.27 -3.83
N GLN A 132 36.49 2.74 -4.86
CA GLN A 132 37.09 3.20 -6.12
C GLN A 132 37.91 4.49 -5.94
N GLU A 133 37.47 5.42 -5.09
CA GLU A 133 38.22 6.64 -4.77
C GLU A 133 39.50 6.34 -3.98
N MET A 134 39.47 5.38 -3.05
CA MET A 134 40.64 4.90 -2.30
C MET A 134 41.67 4.24 -3.22
N LEU A 135 41.25 3.47 -4.22
CA LEU A 135 42.15 2.82 -5.19
C LEU A 135 42.83 3.84 -6.11
N LYS A 136 42.14 4.91 -6.50
CA LYS A 136 42.72 6.00 -7.32
C LYS A 136 43.76 6.83 -6.55
N LYS A 137 43.64 6.94 -5.22
CA LYS A 137 44.64 7.64 -4.39
C LYS A 137 45.96 6.88 -4.23
N SER A 138 45.95 5.54 -4.26
CA SER A 138 47.19 4.73 -4.21
C SER A 138 47.96 4.67 -5.55
N SER A 139 47.37 5.11 -6.67
CA SER A 139 48.03 5.09 -8.00
C SER A 139 48.91 6.32 -8.29
N ASN A 140 48.85 7.37 -7.46
CA ASN A 140 49.48 8.67 -7.73
C ASN A 140 50.88 8.86 -7.10
N HIS A 141 51.61 7.77 -6.83
CA HIS A 141 52.98 7.88 -6.32
C HIS A 141 54.05 7.33 -7.26
N LYS A 142 53.92 7.54 -8.58
CA LYS A 142 55.05 7.59 -9.54
C LYS A 142 54.67 8.41 -10.78
N ASN A 143 54.99 9.71 -10.82
CA ASN A 143 56.04 10.24 -11.71
C ASN A 143 56.23 11.77 -11.53
N CYS A 144 57.42 12.22 -11.93
CA CYS A 144 58.12 13.45 -11.59
C CYS A 144 58.12 14.46 -12.77
N LYS A 145 58.06 15.78 -12.47
CA LYS A 145 58.38 16.98 -13.32
C LYS A 145 57.43 17.22 -14.53
N THR A 146 56.97 18.41 -14.94
CA THR A 146 57.37 19.83 -14.83
C THR A 146 56.14 20.77 -15.03
N ASP A 147 56.23 21.99 -14.50
CA ASP A 147 55.60 23.28 -14.82
C ASP A 147 54.14 23.43 -15.35
N SER A 148 53.34 24.08 -14.49
CA SER A 148 52.46 25.25 -14.72
C SER A 148 51.58 25.32 -15.98
N GLN A 149 50.27 25.14 -15.79
CA GLN A 149 49.27 26.23 -15.90
C GLN A 149 47.91 25.77 -15.36
N VAL A 150 47.38 26.52 -14.41
CA VAL A 150 46.11 26.31 -13.71
C VAL A 150 44.99 27.02 -14.49
N VAL A 151 43.92 26.32 -14.84
CA VAL A 151 42.56 26.88 -14.88
C VAL A 151 41.53 25.80 -14.48
N ASP A 152 40.89 26.08 -13.35
CA ASP A 152 39.70 25.53 -12.69
C ASP A 152 39.10 24.20 -13.14
N SER A 153 39.41 23.15 -12.37
CA SER A 153 38.55 21.98 -12.23
C SER A 153 37.51 22.25 -11.15
N GLN A 154 36.26 22.52 -11.54
CA GLN A 154 35.14 22.46 -10.61
C GLN A 154 34.95 21.00 -10.16
N GLY A 155 35.63 20.64 -9.07
CA GLY A 155 35.45 19.38 -8.40
C GLY A 155 34.09 19.34 -7.73
N VAL A 156 33.19 18.50 -8.24
CA VAL A 156 31.90 18.21 -7.60
C VAL A 156 32.18 17.68 -6.19
N HIS A 157 31.80 18.45 -5.18
CA HIS A 157 32.12 18.15 -3.78
C HIS A 157 31.27 16.95 -3.34
N SER A 158 31.80 16.04 -2.52
CA SER A 158 31.05 14.85 -2.05
C SER A 158 29.73 15.19 -1.34
N ASN A 159 29.59 16.42 -0.84
CA ASN A 159 28.36 16.94 -0.24
C ASN A 159 27.28 17.26 -1.29
N ASP A 160 27.65 17.63 -2.53
CA ASP A 160 26.70 17.96 -3.60
C ASP A 160 25.98 16.71 -4.11
N VAL A 161 26.68 15.58 -4.16
CA VAL A 161 26.10 14.28 -4.53
C VAL A 161 25.14 13.77 -3.43
N LEU A 162 25.50 13.97 -2.16
CA LEU A 162 24.66 13.57 -1.02
C LEU A 162 23.40 14.44 -0.91
N ASN A 163 23.52 15.74 -1.17
CA ASN A 163 22.40 16.69 -1.22
C ASN A 163 21.49 16.39 -2.43
N THR A 164 22.04 16.10 -3.61
CA THR A 164 21.26 15.65 -4.78
C THR A 164 20.50 14.32 -4.52
N LEU A 165 21.01 13.46 -3.64
CA LEU A 165 20.37 12.21 -3.23
C LEU A 165 19.32 12.42 -2.12
N MET A 166 19.51 13.40 -1.24
CA MET A 166 18.53 13.84 -0.23
C MET A 166 17.38 14.61 -0.89
N ASP A 167 17.63 15.50 -1.85
CA ASP A 167 16.60 16.21 -2.62
C ASP A 167 15.73 15.24 -3.44
N LYS A 168 16.31 14.13 -3.92
CA LYS A 168 15.54 13.03 -4.54
C LYS A 168 14.72 12.22 -3.55
N LYS A 169 15.05 12.26 -2.26
CA LYS A 169 14.27 11.63 -1.17
C LYS A 169 12.97 12.41 -0.94
N ASP A 170 13.02 13.72 -1.13
CA ASP A 170 11.85 14.62 -1.04
C ASP A 170 10.99 14.55 -2.32
N TYR A 171 11.59 14.39 -3.51
CA TYR A 171 10.87 14.12 -4.76
C TYR A 171 10.07 12.79 -4.74
N ILE A 172 10.52 11.79 -3.96
CA ILE A 172 9.82 10.51 -3.80
C ILE A 172 8.65 10.62 -2.81
N HIS A 173 8.63 11.65 -1.95
CA HIS A 173 7.51 11.93 -1.06
C HIS A 173 6.29 12.43 -1.86
N ASP A 174 6.51 13.35 -2.80
CA ASP A 174 5.43 13.94 -3.61
C ASP A 174 4.96 13.04 -4.77
N PHE A 175 5.84 12.25 -5.40
CA PHE A 175 5.44 11.39 -6.54
C PHE A 175 4.61 10.15 -6.15
N LEU A 176 4.50 9.82 -4.87
CA LEU A 176 3.82 8.61 -4.39
C LEU A 176 2.41 8.85 -3.84
N GLU A 177 1.92 10.09 -3.84
CA GLU A 177 0.53 10.40 -3.52
C GLU A 177 -0.41 10.27 -4.74
N GLU A 178 0.09 10.39 -5.97
CA GLU A 178 -0.80 10.70 -7.11
C GLU A 178 -1.39 9.53 -7.92
N THR A 179 -0.96 8.28 -7.77
CA THR A 179 -1.52 7.21 -8.62
C THR A 179 -1.71 5.89 -7.89
N PHE A 180 -2.75 5.79 -7.07
CA PHE A 180 -3.55 4.56 -7.02
C PHE A 180 -4.85 4.81 -6.27
N ASP A 181 -5.94 4.84 -7.03
CA ASP A 181 -7.31 4.98 -6.54
C ASP A 181 -7.59 3.92 -5.45
N ILE A 182 -8.15 4.40 -4.34
CA ILE A 182 -8.45 3.64 -3.12
C ILE A 182 -9.58 2.61 -3.39
N ASN A 183 -10.22 2.70 -4.56
CA ASN A 183 -11.16 1.71 -5.09
C ASN A 183 -10.51 0.43 -5.66
N ASP A 184 -9.17 0.35 -5.74
CA ASP A 184 -8.48 -0.78 -6.39
C ASP A 184 -8.03 -1.92 -5.47
N TRP A 185 -8.16 -1.76 -4.15
CA TRP A 185 -7.61 -2.73 -3.19
C TRP A 185 -8.56 -3.78 -2.56
N PRO A 186 -9.91 -3.75 -2.64
CA PRO A 186 -10.69 -4.86 -2.04
C PRO A 186 -10.39 -6.25 -2.63
N PHE A 187 -9.68 -6.34 -3.75
CA PHE A 187 -9.56 -7.56 -4.55
C PHE A 187 -8.37 -8.49 -4.24
N LEU A 188 -7.47 -8.12 -3.32
CA LEU A 188 -6.34 -8.95 -2.86
C LEU A 188 -6.59 -9.66 -1.52
N LEU A 189 -7.76 -9.44 -0.92
CA LEU A 189 -8.05 -9.86 0.44
C LEU A 189 -8.49 -11.32 0.64
N LEU A 190 -8.68 -12.08 -0.45
CA LEU A 190 -9.19 -13.46 -0.38
C LEU A 190 -8.20 -14.56 -0.80
N ASN A 191 -6.96 -14.21 -1.18
CA ASN A 191 -6.01 -15.17 -1.77
C ASN A 191 -4.70 -15.40 -0.98
N GLU A 192 -4.59 -14.92 0.27
CA GLU A 192 -3.40 -15.18 1.12
C GLU A 192 -3.66 -16.15 2.29
N GLU A 193 -4.82 -16.83 2.34
CA GLU A 193 -5.09 -17.87 3.35
C GLU A 193 -4.56 -19.26 2.93
N LYS A 194 -3.35 -19.35 2.38
CA LYS A 194 -2.72 -20.66 2.13
C LYS A 194 -1.34 -20.89 2.71
N ASP A 195 -0.66 -19.88 3.27
CA ASP A 195 0.73 -20.07 3.73
C ASP A 195 1.02 -19.59 5.17
N LEU A 196 0.11 -19.78 6.13
CA LEU A 196 0.42 -19.62 7.55
C LEU A 196 -0.25 -20.66 8.48
N ASN A 197 -0.54 -21.86 7.98
CA ASN A 197 -0.78 -23.04 8.83
C ASN A 197 0.54 -23.81 9.00
N ALA A 198 1.48 -23.23 9.75
CA ALA A 198 2.64 -23.94 10.28
C ALA A 198 3.29 -23.13 11.41
N PHE A 199 2.52 -22.77 12.46
CA PHE A 199 3.04 -22.70 13.83
C PHE A 199 1.85 -22.47 14.80
N GLU A 200 1.52 -23.54 15.55
CA GLU A 200 0.78 -23.62 16.84
C GLU A 200 -0.58 -22.90 16.90
N PHE A 201 -1.73 -23.59 16.80
CA PHE A 201 -2.30 -24.57 17.73
C PHE A 201 -1.98 -24.29 19.20
N PHE A 202 -2.78 -23.44 19.86
CA PHE A 202 -3.17 -23.65 21.25
C PHE A 202 -4.55 -23.04 21.51
N ASP A 203 -5.39 -23.86 22.16
CA ASP A 203 -6.77 -23.62 22.55
C ASP A 203 -6.96 -22.46 23.53
N PHE A 204 -8.13 -21.81 23.47
CA PHE A 204 -8.87 -21.50 24.69
C PHE A 204 -10.39 -21.31 24.40
N TYR A 205 -11.17 -22.21 25.01
CA TYR A 205 -12.61 -22.23 25.36
C TYR A 205 -13.60 -21.32 24.63
#